data_AF-A0A530LGU5-F1
#
_entry.id   AF-A0A530LGU5-F1
#
_cell.length_a   1.000
_cell.length_b   1.000
_cell.length_c   1.000
_cell.angle_alpha   90.00
_cell.angle_beta   90.00
_cell.angle_gamma   90.00
#
_symmetry.space_group_name_H-M   'P 1'
#
loop_
_entity.id
_entity.type
_entity.pdbx_description
1 polymer ?
#
loop_
_entity_poly.entity_id
_entity_poly.type
_entity_poly.pdbx_seq_one_letter_code
_entity_poly.pdbx_strand_id
1 'polypeptide(L)' 'SAGLIAAELKVSQRAALSLIAELGIREVTGRGRYRAWGIM' A
#
# COMPACT_ATOMS: atom_id res chain seq x y z
N SER A 1 3.26 2.71 -1.67
CA SER A 1 2.37 3.87 -1.93
C SER A 1 0.89 3.51 -1.91
N ALA A 2 0.11 4.13 -1.01
CA ALA A 2 -1.33 3.86 -0.85
C ALA A 2 -2.18 4.13 -2.11
N GLY A 3 -1.75 5.03 -3.00
CA GLY A 3 -2.44 5.30 -4.27
C GLY A 3 -2.45 4.14 -5.26
N LEU A 4 -1.42 3.28 -5.24
CA LEU A 4 -1.35 2.09 -6.11
C LEU A 4 -2.33 1.02 -5.61
N ILE A 5 -2.35 0.80 -4.29
CA ILE A 5 -3.30 -0.12 -3.64
C ILE A 5 -4.75 0.36 -3.85
N ALA A 6 -4.99 1.67 -3.76
CA ALA A 6 -6.28 2.27 -4.04
C ALA A 6 -6.75 2.03 -5.49
N ALA A 7 -5.85 2.19 -6.46
CA ALA A 7 -6.16 1.96 -7.88
C ALA A 7 -6.45 0.47 -8.18
N GLU A 8 -5.64 -0.44 -7.61
CA GLU A 8 -5.79 -1.88 -7.83
C GLU A 8 -7.08 -2.44 -7.20
N LEU A 9 -7.39 -2.00 -5.97
CA LEU A 9 -8.60 -2.42 -5.26
C LEU A 9 -9.83 -1.58 -5.65
N LYS A 10 -9.69 -0.61 -6.56
CA LYS A 10 -10.73 0.37 -6.95
C LYS A 10 -11.41 1.04 -5.75
N VAL A 11 -10.66 1.26 -4.68
CA VAL A 11 -11.13 1.93 -3.47
C VAL A 11 -10.60 3.35 -3.40
N SER A 12 -11.27 4.21 -2.64
CA SER A 12 -10.74 5.55 -2.38
C SER A 12 -9.38 5.47 -1.67
N GLN A 13 -8.51 6.47 -1.86
CA GLN A 13 -7.23 6.52 -1.15
C GLN A 13 -7.39 6.47 0.37
N ARG A 14 -8.45 7.10 0.90
CA ARG A 14 -8.76 7.06 2.34
C ARG A 14 -9.13 5.66 2.81
N ALA A 15 -9.91 4.92 2.01
CA ALA A 15 -10.23 3.52 2.29
C ALA A 15 -8.96 2.64 2.22
N ALA A 16 -8.09 2.85 1.22
CA ALA A 16 -6.82 2.15 1.14
C ALA A 16 -5.91 2.42 2.36
N LEU A 17 -5.86 3.67 2.84
CA LEU A 17 -5.11 4.02 4.05
C LEU A 17 -5.69 3.37 5.32
N SER A 18 -7.02 3.28 5.43
CA SER A 18 -7.68 2.56 6.53
C SER A 18 -7.30 1.08 6.51
N LEU A 19 -7.37 0.44 5.34
CA LEU A 19 -6.99 -0.97 5.17
C LEU A 19 -5.53 -1.24 5.53
N ILE A 20 -4.61 -0.36 5.12
CA ILE A 20 -3.19 -0.47 5.46
C ILE A 20 -2.98 -0.38 6.98
N ALA A 21 -3.71 0.52 7.65
CA ALA A 21 -3.66 0.69 9.10
C ALA A 21 -4.28 -0.50 9.85
N GLU A 22 -5.43 -1.00 9.38
CA GLU A 22 -6.15 -2.14 9.96
C GLU A 22 -5.41 -3.46 9.76
N LEU A 23 -4.79 -3.67 8.61
CA LEU A 23 -4.01 -4.86 8.29
C LEU A 23 -2.57 -4.80 8.85
N GLY A 24 -2.18 -3.69 9.48
CA GLY A 24 -0.84 -3.52 10.05
C GLY A 24 0.29 -3.60 9.01
N ILE A 25 -0.02 -3.42 7.71
CA ILE A 25 0.95 -3.54 6.61
C ILE A 25 1.82 -2.28 6.61
N ARG A 26 2.81 -2.25 7.48
CA ARG A 26 3.78 -1.17 7.50
C ARG A 26 4.76 -1.35 6.35
N GLU A 27 4.90 -0.33 5.52
CA GLU A 27 5.89 -0.29 4.44
C GLU A 27 7.29 -0.54 5.03
N VAL A 28 7.89 -1.71 4.74
CA VAL A 28 9.30 -1.98 5.08
C VAL A 28 10.16 -1.19 4.10
N THR A 29 10.29 0.10 4.38
CA THR A 29 11.16 1.01 3.64
C THR A 29 12.59 0.83 4.11
N GLY A 30 13.24 -0.21 3.60
CA GLY A 30 14.69 -0.28 3.58
C GLY A 30 15.22 0.86 2.70
N ARG A 31 16.05 1.74 3.27
CA ARG A 31 16.63 2.92 2.62
C ARG A 31 17.05 2.66 1.16
N GLY A 32 16.38 3.34 0.25
CA GLY A 32 16.76 3.42 -1.16
C GLY A 32 16.06 2.42 -2.05
N ARG A 33 15.36 2.96 -3.05
CA ARG A 33 14.73 2.30 -4.21
C ARG A 33 13.32 1.77 -3.93
N TYR A 34 12.39 2.38 -4.66
CA TYR A 34 11.03 1.91 -4.92
C TYR A 34 10.98 0.38 -4.93
N ARG A 35 10.32 -0.22 -3.94
CA ARG A 35 10.01 -1.65 -3.95
C ARG A 35 8.65 -1.84 -4.59
N ALA A 36 8.68 -2.47 -5.76
CA ALA A 36 7.55 -3.12 -6.38
C ALA A 36 6.90 -4.04 -5.35
N TRP A 37 5.62 -3.83 -5.08
CA TRP A 37 4.82 -4.78 -4.32
C TRP A 37 4.35 -5.82 -5.33
N GLY A 38 5.18 -6.85 -5.51
CA GLY A 38 4.77 -8.07 -6.18
C GLY A 38 3.75 -8.79 -5.31
N ILE A 39 2.61 -9.13 -5.90
CA ILE A 39 1.69 -10.16 -5.39
C ILE A 39 2.14 -11.47 -6.04
N MET A 40 2.49 -12.48 -5.22
CA MET A 40 2.38 -13.89 -5.59
C MET A 40 1.02 -14.37 -5.10
#